data_AF-A0AA40C0Q0-F1
#
_entry.id   AF-A0AA40C0Q0-F1
#
_cell.length_a   1.000
_cell.length_b   1.000
_cell.length_c   1.000
_cell.angle_alpha   90.00
_cell.angle_beta   90.00
_cell.angle_gamma   90.00
#
_symmetry.space_group_name_H-M   'P 1'
#
loop_
_entity.id
_entity.type
_entity.pdbx_description
1 polymer ?
#
loop_
_entity_poly.entity_id
_entity_poly.type
_entity_poly.pdbx_seq_one_letter_code
_entity_poly.pdbx_strand_id
1 'polypeptide(L)'
;MTRDQKSLSQAEKELKNHLESLENRMASLGLEISKQYRDLPARLVSEIHNSRGPEEIRKKDVMIEALVNDNIYLQERVTELKRKLETVQNEATDIQKELRRAQKNLQSTAVQLDEAQEEVKSAENEAAKLRSIILNGANTQEVTDDKVTQSFVMLEQAIQKIVRSNLLSVEICPAPTSIASERMNLKAFYDPQRWGTLSAQDRKLRLRAQIFFYLHVLILDRRCFGIAGFESKSARGDDAGTGLIEHGLRRLEKLLGELNVDQNIVQDWRITTIKCITKCNIEATTSQIAADEIHSLLLPLMNEQDPSSAQVREFCSIIRDLAQDAFQLRMMMRQSKEGYSGWPPAENFGDIIDLGKVSLEKYERYMEPVAVASGKESDRSDEVAYIMFGGLVKTIPGQQDIVLEKSQVVLKRKEHTAK
;
A
#
# COMPACT_ATOMS: atom_id res chain seq x y z
N MET A 1 28.60 -15.17 30.36
CA MET A 1 29.31 -16.20 29.56
C MET A 1 28.32 -17.29 29.20
N THR A 2 28.02 -17.44 27.92
CA THR A 2 27.11 -18.46 27.39
C THR A 2 27.71 -19.86 27.55
N ARG A 3 26.84 -20.89 27.54
CA ARG A 3 27.24 -22.30 27.69
C ARG A 3 28.35 -22.70 26.70
N ASP A 4 28.35 -22.08 25.53
CA ASP A 4 29.30 -22.31 24.44
C ASP A 4 30.69 -21.69 24.68
N GLN A 5 30.80 -20.59 25.44
CA GLN A 5 32.10 -20.03 25.81
C GLN A 5 32.85 -20.92 26.82
N LYS A 6 32.10 -21.65 27.67
CA LYS A 6 32.71 -22.57 28.65
C LYS A 6 33.23 -23.86 27.98
N SER A 7 32.50 -24.41 27.00
CA SER A 7 32.96 -25.60 26.27
C SER A 7 34.21 -25.31 25.43
N LEU A 8 34.27 -24.14 24.79
CA LEU A 8 35.41 -23.73 23.97
C LEU A 8 36.69 -23.53 24.82
N SER A 9 36.56 -22.87 25.97
CA SER A 9 37.68 -22.66 26.90
C SER A 9 38.22 -23.98 27.46
N GLN A 10 37.35 -24.97 27.66
CA GLN A 10 37.77 -26.30 28.10
C GLN A 10 38.52 -27.07 27.02
N ALA A 11 38.05 -27.02 25.77
CA ALA A 11 38.73 -27.63 24.64
C ALA A 11 40.13 -27.03 24.39
N GLU A 12 40.29 -25.69 24.49
CA GLU A 12 41.61 -25.04 24.39
C GLU A 12 42.59 -25.52 25.47
N LYS A 13 42.10 -25.72 26.70
CA LYS A 13 42.90 -26.20 27.82
C LYS A 13 43.33 -27.66 27.61
N GLU A 14 42.44 -28.51 27.12
CA GLU A 14 42.74 -29.92 26.81
C GLU A 14 43.77 -30.06 25.68
N LEU A 15 43.63 -29.25 24.60
CA LEU A 15 44.59 -29.24 23.50
C LEU A 15 45.99 -28.81 23.96
N LYS A 16 46.07 -27.76 24.79
CA LYS A 16 47.34 -27.28 25.35
C LYS A 16 48.05 -28.34 26.19
N ASN A 17 47.30 -29.04 27.04
CA ASN A 17 47.83 -30.13 27.86
C ASN A 17 48.34 -31.30 27.01
N HIS A 18 47.65 -31.61 25.90
CA HIS A 18 48.09 -32.66 24.98
C HIS A 18 49.38 -32.29 24.22
N LEU A 19 49.52 -31.05 23.78
CA LEU A 19 50.75 -30.55 23.14
C LEU A 19 51.94 -30.61 24.11
N GLU A 20 51.76 -30.14 25.33
CA GLU A 20 52.80 -30.16 26.37
C GLU A 20 53.20 -31.60 26.75
N SER A 21 52.23 -32.53 26.77
CA SER A 21 52.52 -33.96 26.97
C SER A 21 53.33 -34.58 25.83
N LEU A 22 53.04 -34.20 24.58
CA LEU A 22 53.79 -34.66 23.40
C LEU A 22 55.21 -34.12 23.37
N GLU A 23 55.40 -32.83 23.67
CA GLU A 23 56.74 -32.21 23.78
C GLU A 23 57.60 -32.92 24.82
N ASN A 24 57.03 -33.17 26.01
CA ASN A 24 57.73 -33.90 27.08
C ASN A 24 58.09 -35.33 26.68
N ARG A 25 57.20 -36.05 25.99
CA ARG A 25 57.48 -37.40 25.47
C ARG A 25 58.60 -37.39 24.43
N MET A 26 58.60 -36.44 23.51
CA MET A 26 59.66 -36.31 22.51
C MET A 26 61.01 -35.95 23.14
N ALA A 27 61.03 -35.06 24.12
CA ALA A 27 62.24 -34.72 24.87
C ALA A 27 62.80 -35.94 25.62
N SER A 28 61.93 -36.74 26.26
CA SER A 28 62.31 -37.99 26.93
C SER A 28 62.87 -39.01 25.94
N LEU A 29 62.23 -39.22 24.78
CA LEU A 29 62.72 -40.12 23.73
C LEU A 29 64.08 -39.67 23.18
N GLY A 30 64.27 -38.36 22.97
CA GLY A 30 65.55 -37.80 22.56
C GLY A 30 66.67 -38.05 23.58
N LEU A 31 66.36 -37.93 24.88
CA LEU A 31 67.29 -38.25 25.96
C LEU A 31 67.60 -39.75 26.05
N GLU A 32 66.60 -40.62 25.89
CA GLU A 32 66.74 -42.08 25.92
C GLU A 32 67.65 -42.57 24.78
N ILE A 33 67.39 -42.09 23.55
CA ILE A 33 68.21 -42.38 22.37
C ILE A 33 69.63 -41.82 22.57
N SER A 34 69.77 -40.56 23.02
CA SER A 34 71.08 -39.99 23.30
C SER A 34 71.86 -40.82 24.31
N LYS A 35 71.20 -41.33 25.36
CA LYS A 35 71.82 -42.16 26.41
C LYS A 35 72.21 -43.55 25.91
N GLN A 36 71.37 -44.21 25.10
CA GLN A 36 71.69 -45.51 24.52
C GLN A 36 72.86 -45.45 23.53
N TYR A 37 72.96 -44.38 22.74
CA TYR A 37 73.97 -44.27 21.68
C TYR A 37 75.26 -43.53 22.08
N ARG A 38 75.30 -42.86 23.25
CA ARG A 38 76.48 -42.12 23.74
C ARG A 38 77.69 -43.02 24.00
N ASP A 39 77.47 -44.23 24.53
CA ASP A 39 78.54 -45.14 24.95
C ASP A 39 78.77 -46.30 23.96
N LEU A 40 77.92 -46.41 22.93
CA LEU A 40 77.99 -47.47 21.91
C LEU A 40 79.35 -47.50 21.18
N PRO A 41 79.92 -46.35 20.73
CA PRO A 41 81.20 -46.34 20.04
C PRO A 41 82.35 -46.81 20.93
N ALA A 42 82.37 -46.42 22.21
CA ALA A 42 83.41 -46.80 23.16
C ALA A 42 83.37 -48.30 23.51
N ARG A 43 82.16 -48.88 23.66
CA ARG A 43 81.98 -50.32 23.88
C ARG A 43 82.38 -51.15 22.67
N LEU A 44 81.93 -50.77 21.48
CA LEU A 44 82.27 -51.44 20.21
C LEU A 44 83.78 -51.41 19.92
N VAL A 45 84.45 -50.27 20.15
CA VAL A 45 85.91 -50.16 19.99
C VAL A 45 86.67 -51.05 20.98
N SER A 46 86.21 -51.15 22.24
CA SER A 46 86.83 -52.03 23.24
C SER A 46 86.63 -53.52 22.95
N GLU A 47 85.49 -53.90 22.37
CA GLU A 47 85.19 -55.28 22.00
C GLU A 47 85.90 -55.73 20.73
N ILE A 48 86.13 -54.84 19.74
CA ILE A 48 86.89 -55.15 18.53
C ILE A 48 88.35 -55.47 18.89
N HIS A 49 88.96 -54.71 19.82
CA HIS A 49 90.34 -54.88 20.28
C HIS A 49 90.62 -56.25 20.96
N ASN A 50 89.59 -56.95 21.43
CA ASN A 50 89.70 -58.23 22.13
C ASN A 50 89.37 -59.47 21.25
N SER A 51 89.11 -59.30 19.97
CA SER A 51 88.68 -60.38 19.05
C SER A 51 89.88 -61.20 18.56
N ARG A 52 89.84 -62.54 18.66
CA ARG A 52 91.01 -63.42 18.41
C ARG A 52 91.00 -64.14 17.06
N GLY A 53 90.13 -63.77 16.12
CA GLY A 53 90.18 -64.32 14.76
C GLY A 53 89.33 -63.56 13.73
N PRO A 54 89.63 -63.71 12.43
CA PRO A 54 88.99 -62.97 11.33
C PRO A 54 87.47 -63.22 11.18
N GLU A 55 86.93 -64.33 11.70
CA GLU A 55 85.48 -64.58 11.72
C GLU A 55 84.71 -63.77 12.77
N GLU A 56 85.29 -63.52 13.95
CA GLU A 56 84.66 -62.70 15.00
C GLU A 56 84.59 -61.22 14.58
N ILE A 57 85.63 -60.75 13.88
CA ILE A 57 85.66 -59.40 13.32
C ILE A 57 84.56 -59.26 12.25
N ARG A 58 84.41 -60.23 11.35
CA ARG A 58 83.29 -60.23 10.37
C ARG A 58 81.90 -60.20 11.00
N LYS A 59 81.66 -60.97 12.08
CA LYS A 59 80.36 -60.94 12.78
C LYS A 59 80.09 -59.58 13.42
N LYS A 60 81.11 -58.92 13.96
CA LYS A 60 81.00 -57.58 14.53
C LYS A 60 80.80 -56.51 13.46
N ASP A 61 81.45 -56.63 12.30
CA ASP A 61 81.24 -55.73 11.17
C ASP A 61 79.79 -55.79 10.66
N VAL A 62 79.22 -56.99 10.54
CA VAL A 62 77.80 -57.18 10.17
C VAL A 62 76.85 -56.55 11.22
N MET A 63 77.19 -56.66 12.50
CA MET A 63 76.39 -56.06 13.59
C MET A 63 76.52 -54.53 13.62
N ILE A 64 77.70 -53.98 13.32
CA ILE A 64 77.90 -52.53 13.16
C ILE A 64 77.09 -52.01 11.99
N GLU A 65 77.12 -52.70 10.85
CA GLU A 65 76.35 -52.32 9.66
C GLU A 65 74.84 -52.33 9.93
N ALA A 66 74.33 -53.33 10.66
CA ALA A 66 72.95 -53.36 11.11
C ALA A 66 72.59 -52.17 12.03
N LEU A 67 73.46 -51.84 13.00
CA LEU A 67 73.25 -50.70 13.91
C LEU A 67 73.32 -49.35 13.20
N VAL A 68 74.18 -49.21 12.18
CA VAL A 68 74.27 -48.02 11.34
C VAL A 68 72.98 -47.85 10.53
N ASN A 69 72.47 -48.93 9.93
CA ASN A 69 71.21 -48.90 9.18
C ASN A 69 70.01 -48.56 10.08
N ASP A 70 69.96 -49.13 11.29
CA ASP A 70 68.93 -48.79 12.28
C ASP A 70 69.00 -47.31 12.71
N ASN A 71 70.21 -46.77 12.88
CA ASN A 71 70.39 -45.35 13.23
C ASN A 71 69.94 -44.43 12.09
N ILE A 72 70.28 -44.76 10.84
CA ILE A 72 69.81 -44.04 9.64
C ILE A 72 68.27 -44.06 9.61
N TYR A 73 67.65 -45.23 9.77
CA TYR A 73 66.19 -45.37 9.81
C TYR A 73 65.55 -44.53 10.92
N LEU A 74 66.13 -44.53 12.13
CA LEU A 74 65.65 -43.72 13.25
C LEU A 74 65.82 -42.22 12.99
N GLN A 75 66.92 -41.79 12.37
CA GLN A 75 67.13 -40.39 12.00
C GLN A 75 66.12 -39.93 10.95
N GLU A 76 65.85 -40.74 9.93
CA GLU A 76 64.80 -40.48 8.94
C GLU A 76 63.43 -40.37 9.62
N ARG A 77 63.11 -41.28 10.54
CA ARG A 77 61.84 -41.25 11.28
C ARG A 77 61.68 -40.03 12.17
N VAL A 78 62.75 -39.62 12.87
CA VAL A 78 62.75 -38.39 13.68
C VAL A 78 62.55 -37.16 12.80
N THR A 79 63.18 -37.13 11.63
CA THR A 79 63.04 -36.02 10.67
C THR A 79 61.62 -35.95 10.11
N GLU A 80 61.03 -37.09 9.77
CA GLU A 80 59.62 -37.19 9.34
C GLU A 80 58.66 -36.70 10.42
N LEU A 81 58.86 -37.12 11.68
CA LEU A 81 58.03 -36.71 12.80
C LEU A 81 58.14 -35.21 13.09
N LYS A 82 59.35 -34.62 13.00
CA LYS A 82 59.55 -33.17 13.12
C LYS A 82 58.78 -32.41 12.05
N ARG A 83 58.81 -32.88 10.79
CA ARG A 83 58.05 -32.26 9.70
C ARG A 83 56.54 -32.34 9.92
N LYS A 84 56.04 -33.48 10.42
CA LYS A 84 54.62 -33.64 10.78
C LYS A 84 54.22 -32.72 11.92
N LEU A 85 55.05 -32.61 12.96
CA LEU A 85 54.82 -31.71 14.09
C LEU A 85 54.70 -30.25 13.61
N GLU A 86 55.63 -29.80 12.77
CA GLU A 86 55.63 -28.44 12.21
C GLU A 86 54.36 -28.18 11.38
N THR A 87 53.92 -29.16 10.59
CA THR A 87 52.68 -29.07 9.80
C THR A 87 51.46 -28.90 10.71
N VAL A 88 51.32 -29.74 11.73
CA VAL A 88 50.21 -29.67 12.71
C VAL A 88 50.25 -28.36 13.49
N GLN A 89 51.44 -27.87 13.83
CA GLN A 89 51.61 -26.61 14.53
C GLN A 89 51.16 -25.42 13.67
N ASN A 90 51.49 -25.41 12.38
CA ASN A 90 51.02 -24.40 11.45
C ASN A 90 49.49 -24.45 11.29
N GLU A 91 48.90 -25.63 11.08
CA GLU A 91 47.45 -25.83 11.01
C GLU A 91 46.74 -25.33 12.27
N ALA A 92 47.27 -25.64 13.46
CA ALA A 92 46.72 -25.17 14.73
C ALA A 92 46.73 -23.64 14.83
N THR A 93 47.80 -22.98 14.36
CA THR A 93 47.85 -21.51 14.36
C THR A 93 46.86 -20.87 13.39
N ASP A 94 46.62 -21.48 12.24
CA ASP A 94 45.67 -20.97 11.25
C ASP A 94 44.22 -21.14 11.72
N ILE A 95 43.88 -22.30 12.28
CA ILE A 95 42.58 -22.54 12.93
C ILE A 95 42.35 -21.51 14.05
N GLN A 96 43.38 -21.20 14.85
CA GLN A 96 43.26 -20.22 15.93
C GLN A 96 43.01 -18.80 15.40
N LYS A 97 43.59 -18.42 14.24
CA LYS A 97 43.30 -17.15 13.58
C LYS A 97 41.86 -17.11 13.05
N GLU A 98 41.39 -18.19 12.42
CA GLU A 98 40.02 -18.28 11.92
C GLU A 98 39.00 -18.22 13.05
N LEU A 99 39.26 -18.90 14.16
CA LEU A 99 38.42 -18.86 15.35
C LEU A 99 38.28 -17.43 15.91
N ARG A 100 39.39 -16.69 16.00
CA ARG A 100 39.36 -15.28 16.43
C ARG A 100 38.58 -14.39 15.47
N ARG A 101 38.70 -14.62 14.16
CA ARG A 101 37.92 -13.89 13.14
C ARG A 101 36.43 -14.21 13.27
N ALA A 102 36.07 -15.47 13.41
CA ALA A 102 34.69 -15.90 13.60
C ALA A 102 34.08 -15.32 14.88
N GLN A 103 34.83 -15.31 15.99
CA GLN A 103 34.39 -14.69 17.25
C GLN A 103 34.14 -13.19 17.10
N LYS A 104 35.04 -12.47 16.42
CA LYS A 104 34.88 -11.03 16.15
C LYS A 104 33.64 -10.76 15.28
N ASN A 105 33.42 -11.56 14.25
CA ASN A 105 32.24 -11.44 13.38
C ASN A 105 30.95 -11.73 14.16
N LEU A 106 30.93 -12.80 14.96
CA LEU A 106 29.79 -13.16 15.81
C LEU A 106 29.43 -12.00 16.76
N GLN A 107 30.43 -11.38 17.39
CA GLN A 107 30.21 -10.23 18.27
C GLN A 107 29.67 -9.02 17.51
N SER A 108 30.18 -8.74 16.31
CA SER A 108 29.67 -7.66 15.46
C SER A 108 28.21 -7.89 15.03
N THR A 109 27.87 -9.12 14.63
CA THR A 109 26.51 -9.47 14.23
C THR A 109 25.54 -9.44 15.41
N ALA A 110 25.99 -9.84 16.60
CA ALA A 110 25.18 -9.74 17.82
C ALA A 110 24.83 -8.27 18.14
N VAL A 111 25.78 -7.34 18.01
CA VAL A 111 25.50 -5.90 18.20
C VAL A 111 24.51 -5.38 17.17
N GLN A 112 24.68 -5.71 15.88
CA GLN A 112 23.73 -5.30 14.84
C GLN A 112 22.32 -5.87 15.05
N LEU A 113 22.23 -7.10 15.57
CA LEU A 113 20.94 -7.71 15.90
C LEU A 113 20.25 -6.98 17.05
N ASP A 114 20.99 -6.61 18.10
CA ASP A 114 20.46 -5.84 19.24
C ASP A 114 19.99 -4.44 18.79
N GLU A 115 20.77 -3.76 17.94
CA GLU A 115 20.40 -2.45 17.36
C GLU A 115 19.10 -2.56 16.54
N ALA A 116 19.00 -3.55 15.66
CA ALA A 116 17.79 -3.78 14.86
C ALA A 116 16.57 -4.14 15.72
N GLN A 117 16.76 -4.88 16.81
CA GLN A 117 15.67 -5.21 17.75
C GLN A 117 15.16 -3.98 18.48
N GLU A 118 16.04 -3.06 18.89
CA GLU A 118 15.64 -1.79 19.50
C GLU A 118 14.93 -0.88 18.48
N GLU A 119 15.37 -0.84 17.22
CA GLU A 119 14.64 -0.11 16.16
C GLU A 119 13.22 -0.65 15.94
N VAL A 120 13.07 -1.99 15.86
CA VAL A 120 11.74 -2.62 15.71
C VAL A 120 10.85 -2.28 16.90
N LYS A 121 11.36 -2.39 18.11
CA LYS A 121 10.61 -2.06 19.33
C LYS A 121 10.24 -0.58 19.41
N SER A 122 11.13 0.31 18.98
CA SER A 122 10.85 1.74 18.88
C SER A 122 9.71 2.01 17.89
N ALA A 123 9.77 1.40 16.70
CA ALA A 123 8.73 1.52 15.68
C ALA A 123 7.38 0.94 16.15
N GLU A 124 7.39 -0.20 16.86
CA GLU A 124 6.18 -0.79 17.45
C GLU A 124 5.54 0.14 18.51
N ASN A 125 6.36 0.78 19.35
CA ASN A 125 5.89 1.74 20.34
C ASN A 125 5.30 2.99 19.69
N GLU A 126 5.91 3.49 18.63
CA GLU A 126 5.39 4.64 17.88
C GLU A 126 4.09 4.30 17.16
N ALA A 127 4.00 3.12 16.55
CA ALA A 127 2.77 2.60 15.96
C ALA A 127 1.65 2.45 17.01
N ALA A 128 1.97 1.94 18.21
CA ALA A 128 1.02 1.83 19.31
C ALA A 128 0.52 3.19 19.80
N LYS A 129 1.41 4.19 19.92
CA LYS A 129 1.04 5.57 20.24
C LYS A 129 0.10 6.16 19.19
N LEU A 130 0.45 6.03 17.91
CA LEU A 130 -0.40 6.52 16.82
C LEU A 130 -1.78 5.85 16.83
N ARG A 131 -1.85 4.53 17.01
CA ARG A 131 -3.11 3.79 17.17
C ARG A 131 -3.93 4.34 18.33
N SER A 132 -3.33 4.57 19.49
CA SER A 132 -4.05 5.11 20.67
C SER A 132 -4.62 6.51 20.41
N ILE A 133 -3.86 7.40 19.75
CA ILE A 133 -4.32 8.75 19.40
C ILE A 133 -5.49 8.69 18.41
N ILE A 134 -5.44 7.77 17.46
CA ILE A 134 -6.50 7.61 16.45
C ILE A 134 -7.78 7.05 17.10
N LEU A 135 -7.65 6.03 17.95
CA LEU A 135 -8.79 5.40 18.63
C LEU A 135 -9.46 6.37 19.61
N ASN A 136 -8.68 7.15 20.37
CA ASN A 136 -9.24 8.11 21.33
C ASN A 136 -9.98 9.28 20.66
N GLY A 137 -9.59 9.67 19.44
CA GLY A 137 -10.29 10.68 18.64
C GLY A 137 -11.47 10.12 17.84
N ALA A 138 -11.74 8.81 17.85
CA ALA A 138 -12.79 8.19 17.05
C ALA A 138 -14.21 8.38 17.61
N ASN A 139 -14.34 8.70 18.90
CA ASN A 139 -15.63 8.69 19.62
C ASN A 139 -16.38 10.03 19.67
N THR A 140 -15.83 11.14 19.19
CA THR A 140 -16.56 12.41 19.09
C THR A 140 -17.24 12.51 17.73
N GLN A 141 -18.57 12.41 17.73
CA GLN A 141 -19.40 12.62 16.54
C GLN A 141 -19.38 14.11 16.18
N GLU A 142 -18.51 14.49 15.24
CA GLU A 142 -18.28 15.89 14.83
C GLU A 142 -19.19 16.34 13.67
N VAL A 143 -19.93 15.41 13.07
CA VAL A 143 -20.79 15.63 11.91
C VAL A 143 -22.25 15.61 12.33
N THR A 144 -22.93 16.75 12.19
CA THR A 144 -24.36 16.93 12.49
C THR A 144 -25.20 16.92 11.20
N ASP A 145 -26.48 16.57 11.32
CA ASP A 145 -27.45 16.60 10.20
C ASP A 145 -27.49 17.98 9.53
N ASP A 146 -27.50 19.07 10.31
CA ASP A 146 -27.51 20.45 9.79
C ASP A 146 -26.29 20.76 8.91
N LYS A 147 -25.11 20.30 9.31
CA LYS A 147 -23.85 20.57 8.59
C LYS A 147 -23.81 19.83 7.25
N VAL A 148 -24.26 18.57 7.24
CA VAL A 148 -24.36 17.75 6.01
C VAL A 148 -25.41 18.34 5.09
N THR A 149 -26.58 18.70 5.63
CA THR A 149 -27.70 19.29 4.89
C THR A 149 -27.31 20.64 4.26
N GLN A 150 -26.72 21.54 5.05
CA GLN A 150 -26.25 22.84 4.55
C GLN A 150 -25.22 22.66 3.42
N SER A 151 -24.26 21.75 3.60
CA SER A 151 -23.24 21.47 2.57
C SER A 151 -23.88 20.91 1.29
N PHE A 152 -24.90 20.06 1.41
CA PHE A 152 -25.63 19.53 0.26
C PHE A 152 -26.42 20.61 -0.50
N VAL A 153 -27.12 21.50 0.22
CA VAL A 153 -27.83 22.65 -0.37
C VAL A 153 -26.87 23.63 -1.06
N MET A 154 -25.67 23.85 -0.49
CA MET A 154 -24.65 24.70 -1.12
C MET A 154 -24.19 24.16 -2.49
N LEU A 155 -24.13 22.82 -2.66
CA LEU A 155 -23.84 22.23 -3.97
C LEU A 155 -24.93 22.57 -4.99
N GLU A 156 -26.20 22.49 -4.60
CA GLU A 156 -27.32 22.84 -5.49
C GLU A 156 -27.21 24.30 -5.98
N GLN A 157 -26.94 25.21 -5.05
CA GLN A 157 -26.76 26.64 -5.33
C GLN A 157 -25.55 26.90 -6.23
N ALA A 158 -24.43 26.20 -6.01
CA ALA A 158 -23.24 26.31 -6.83
C ALA A 158 -23.47 25.81 -8.27
N ILE A 159 -24.17 24.68 -8.45
CA ILE A 159 -24.58 24.20 -9.78
C ILE A 159 -25.49 25.24 -10.47
N GLN A 160 -26.46 25.79 -9.74
CA GLN A 160 -27.35 26.82 -10.28
C GLN A 160 -26.58 28.07 -10.74
N LYS A 161 -25.56 28.49 -9.97
CA LYS A 161 -24.68 29.61 -10.31
C LYS A 161 -23.89 29.35 -11.59
N ILE A 162 -23.33 28.14 -11.75
CA ILE A 162 -22.58 27.74 -12.96
C ILE A 162 -23.47 27.81 -14.20
N VAL A 163 -24.65 27.18 -14.15
CA VAL A 163 -25.59 27.13 -15.30
C VAL A 163 -26.14 28.50 -15.67
N ARG A 164 -26.21 29.45 -14.72
CA ARG A 164 -26.62 30.84 -14.96
C ARG A 164 -25.47 31.75 -15.40
N SER A 165 -24.26 31.25 -15.53
CA SER A 165 -23.10 32.03 -15.96
C SER A 165 -23.32 32.60 -17.37
N ASN A 166 -23.05 33.90 -17.54
CA ASN A 166 -23.11 34.57 -18.84
C ASN A 166 -22.04 34.06 -19.83
N LEU A 167 -21.08 33.27 -19.35
CA LEU A 167 -20.08 32.61 -20.20
C LEU A 167 -20.66 31.45 -21.00
N LEU A 168 -21.84 30.96 -20.64
CA LEU A 168 -22.52 29.84 -21.29
C LEU A 168 -23.64 30.33 -22.21
N SER A 169 -23.52 30.05 -23.51
CA SER A 169 -24.58 30.20 -24.51
C SER A 169 -25.45 28.94 -24.56
N VAL A 170 -26.27 28.75 -23.53
CA VAL A 170 -27.20 27.61 -23.44
C VAL A 170 -28.24 27.60 -24.56
N GLU A 171 -28.47 28.74 -25.22
CA GLU A 171 -29.39 28.84 -26.37
C GLU A 171 -28.83 28.25 -27.67
N ILE A 172 -27.51 28.09 -27.76
CA ILE A 172 -26.87 27.54 -28.95
C ILE A 172 -26.93 26.02 -28.88
N CYS A 173 -27.23 25.38 -30.02
CA CYS A 173 -27.05 23.95 -30.18
C CYS A 173 -25.59 23.74 -30.60
N PRO A 174 -24.71 23.21 -29.73
CA PRO A 174 -23.31 23.02 -30.10
C PRO A 174 -23.21 22.03 -31.26
N ALA A 175 -22.35 22.34 -32.23
CA ALA A 175 -22.01 21.38 -33.27
C ALA A 175 -21.24 20.20 -32.63
N PRO A 176 -21.47 18.95 -33.05
CA PRO A 176 -20.71 17.81 -32.55
C PRO A 176 -19.23 17.98 -32.96
N THR A 177 -18.39 18.46 -32.05
CA THR A 177 -16.94 18.56 -32.26
C THR A 177 -16.33 17.17 -32.23
N SER A 178 -15.42 16.87 -33.17
CA SER A 178 -14.86 15.51 -33.32
C SER A 178 -13.97 15.07 -32.15
N ILE A 179 -13.45 16.00 -31.36
CA ILE A 179 -12.43 15.76 -30.32
C ILE A 179 -13.03 15.40 -28.94
N ALA A 180 -14.25 15.84 -28.63
CA ALA A 180 -14.91 15.57 -27.34
C ALA A 180 -15.80 14.30 -27.34
N SER A 181 -15.84 13.58 -28.46
CA SER A 181 -16.90 12.61 -28.78
C SER A 181 -16.78 11.24 -28.10
N GLU A 182 -15.66 10.91 -27.46
CA GLU A 182 -15.45 9.61 -26.80
C GLU A 182 -15.72 9.60 -25.27
N ARG A 183 -15.76 10.76 -24.61
CA ARG A 183 -16.00 10.83 -23.16
C ARG A 183 -17.51 10.90 -22.84
N MET A 184 -17.98 9.96 -22.01
CA MET A 184 -19.33 9.87 -21.41
C MET A 184 -20.50 10.42 -22.27
N ASN A 185 -20.72 9.86 -23.47
CA ASN A 185 -21.93 10.06 -24.28
C ASN A 185 -22.36 11.52 -24.55
N LEU A 186 -21.43 12.50 -24.53
CA LEU A 186 -21.74 13.92 -24.78
C LEU A 186 -22.46 14.15 -26.13
N LYS A 187 -22.15 13.30 -27.13
CA LYS A 187 -22.83 13.31 -28.43
C LYS A 187 -24.35 13.04 -28.32
N ALA A 188 -24.75 12.15 -27.42
CA ALA A 188 -26.17 11.84 -27.19
C ALA A 188 -26.85 12.93 -26.36
N PHE A 189 -26.13 13.56 -25.43
CA PHE A 189 -26.64 14.68 -24.64
C PHE A 189 -26.94 15.91 -25.50
N TYR A 190 -26.01 16.27 -26.39
CA TYR A 190 -26.14 17.39 -27.33
C TYR A 190 -26.72 17.01 -28.69
N ASP A 191 -27.45 15.89 -28.79
CA ASP A 191 -28.13 15.49 -30.03
C ASP A 191 -29.05 16.63 -30.52
N PRO A 192 -28.83 17.20 -31.72
CA PRO A 192 -29.62 18.33 -32.21
C PRO A 192 -31.13 18.09 -32.22
N GLN A 193 -31.58 16.84 -32.42
CA GLN A 193 -33.01 16.51 -32.41
C GLN A 193 -33.62 16.61 -31.00
N ARG A 194 -32.80 16.37 -29.97
CA ARG A 194 -33.21 16.44 -28.56
C ARG A 194 -32.93 17.81 -27.96
N TRP A 195 -31.73 18.36 -28.13
CA TRP A 195 -31.33 19.65 -27.56
C TRP A 195 -31.99 20.84 -28.27
N GLY A 196 -32.04 20.80 -29.60
CA GLY A 196 -32.55 21.89 -30.42
C GLY A 196 -34.04 22.18 -30.21
N THR A 197 -34.82 21.18 -29.80
CA THR A 197 -36.27 21.29 -29.56
C THR A 197 -36.63 21.81 -28.17
N LEU A 198 -35.67 21.86 -27.23
CA LEU A 198 -35.90 22.30 -25.87
C LEU A 198 -35.93 23.82 -25.76
N SER A 199 -36.72 24.31 -24.80
CA SER A 199 -36.67 25.71 -24.39
C SER A 199 -35.36 26.05 -23.67
N ALA A 200 -34.99 27.32 -23.69
CA ALA A 200 -33.93 27.91 -22.86
C ALA A 200 -33.90 27.37 -21.42
N GLN A 201 -35.08 27.34 -20.79
CA GLN A 201 -35.26 26.92 -19.42
C GLN A 201 -35.05 25.40 -19.28
N ASP A 202 -35.63 24.59 -20.16
CA ASP A 202 -35.45 23.13 -20.14
C ASP A 202 -33.97 22.75 -20.32
N ARG A 203 -33.23 23.44 -21.20
CA ARG A 203 -31.79 23.23 -21.39
C ARG A 203 -31.00 23.52 -20.11
N LYS A 204 -31.31 24.60 -19.41
CA LYS A 204 -30.71 24.91 -18.10
C LYS A 204 -31.03 23.84 -17.07
N LEU A 205 -32.26 23.36 -16.99
CA LEU A 205 -32.65 22.28 -16.07
C LEU A 205 -31.90 20.98 -16.38
N ARG A 206 -31.72 20.63 -17.67
CA ARG A 206 -30.92 19.47 -18.08
C ARG A 206 -29.44 19.61 -17.77
N LEU A 207 -28.86 20.80 -17.92
CA LEU A 207 -27.47 21.03 -17.50
C LEU A 207 -27.29 20.84 -16.00
N ARG A 208 -28.23 21.36 -15.17
CA ARG A 208 -28.20 21.13 -13.72
C ARG A 208 -28.22 19.63 -13.40
N ALA A 209 -29.14 18.89 -14.04
CA ALA A 209 -29.24 17.44 -13.89
C ALA A 209 -27.94 16.72 -14.25
N GLN A 210 -27.33 17.08 -15.39
CA GLN A 210 -26.11 16.44 -15.87
C GLN A 210 -24.89 16.74 -15.00
N ILE A 211 -24.75 17.99 -14.53
CA ILE A 211 -23.68 18.37 -13.59
C ILE A 211 -23.83 17.60 -12.29
N PHE A 212 -25.04 17.55 -11.73
CA PHE A 212 -25.29 16.78 -10.51
C PHE A 212 -25.01 15.29 -10.70
N PHE A 213 -25.40 14.72 -11.85
CA PHE A 213 -25.11 13.33 -12.17
C PHE A 213 -23.60 13.03 -12.12
N TYR A 214 -22.77 13.88 -12.72
CA TYR A 214 -21.31 13.68 -12.65
C TYR A 214 -20.80 13.75 -11.22
N LEU A 215 -21.24 14.72 -10.43
CA LEU A 215 -20.87 14.78 -9.00
C LEU A 215 -21.36 13.54 -8.26
N HIS A 216 -22.57 13.06 -8.54
CA HIS A 216 -23.14 11.90 -7.88
C HIS A 216 -22.35 10.62 -8.18
N VAL A 217 -22.16 10.30 -9.45
CA VAL A 217 -21.52 9.05 -9.90
C VAL A 217 -20.01 9.04 -9.68
N LEU A 218 -19.35 10.19 -9.77
CA LEU A 218 -17.90 10.29 -9.58
C LEU A 218 -17.50 10.52 -8.12
N ILE A 219 -18.38 11.10 -7.30
CA ILE A 219 -18.06 11.51 -5.93
C ILE A 219 -19.08 10.99 -4.91
N LEU A 220 -20.31 11.51 -4.91
CA LEU A 220 -21.23 11.39 -3.77
C LEU A 220 -21.67 9.94 -3.48
N ASP A 221 -21.82 9.11 -4.50
CA ASP A 221 -22.20 7.70 -4.33
C ASP A 221 -20.98 6.78 -4.14
N ARG A 222 -19.79 7.21 -4.55
CA ARG A 222 -18.59 6.37 -4.49
C ARG A 222 -18.17 6.13 -3.05
N ARG A 223 -17.84 4.88 -2.71
CA ARG A 223 -17.07 4.59 -1.48
C ARG A 223 -15.69 5.20 -1.71
N CYS A 224 -15.33 6.28 -1.03
CA CYS A 224 -14.02 6.90 -1.22
C CYS A 224 -13.32 7.17 0.11
N PHE A 225 -11.99 7.11 0.10
CA PHE A 225 -11.17 7.33 1.29
C PHE A 225 -10.26 8.55 1.18
N GLY A 226 -10.20 9.16 -0.01
CA GLY A 226 -9.47 10.41 -0.24
C GLY A 226 -7.99 10.22 -0.51
N ILE A 227 -7.58 9.07 -1.04
CA ILE A 227 -6.21 8.82 -1.46
C ILE A 227 -6.10 9.10 -2.96
N ALA A 228 -5.33 10.12 -3.38
CA ALA A 228 -4.84 10.18 -4.76
C ALA A 228 -3.99 8.94 -5.03
N GLY A 229 -4.19 8.35 -6.21
CA GLY A 229 -3.46 7.16 -6.55
C GLY A 229 -1.96 7.39 -6.58
N PHE A 230 -1.21 6.54 -5.86
CA PHE A 230 0.13 6.17 -6.29
C PHE A 230 -0.03 5.65 -7.73
N GLU A 231 0.38 6.47 -8.70
CA GLU A 231 0.02 6.30 -10.10
C GLU A 231 0.34 4.88 -10.57
N SER A 232 -0.69 4.16 -11.01
CA SER A 232 -0.49 3.12 -12.01
C SER A 232 -1.22 3.57 -13.26
N LYS A 233 -0.45 3.97 -14.28
CA LYS A 233 -0.91 4.34 -15.64
C LYS A 233 -1.64 3.18 -16.37
N SER A 234 -2.05 2.13 -15.66
CA SER A 234 -2.51 0.86 -16.22
C SER A 234 -3.90 0.42 -15.77
N ALA A 235 -4.62 1.20 -14.95
CA ALA A 235 -6.01 0.87 -14.63
C ALA A 235 -6.92 1.14 -15.85
N ARG A 236 -7.26 0.09 -16.60
CA ARG A 236 -8.35 0.09 -17.59
C ARG A 236 -9.67 -0.27 -16.88
N GLY A 237 -10.75 0.49 -17.14
CA GLY A 237 -12.11 0.23 -16.62
C GLY A 237 -12.68 1.38 -15.78
N ASP A 238 -13.83 1.18 -15.13
CA ASP A 238 -14.56 2.15 -14.26
C ASP A 238 -13.73 2.71 -13.07
N ASP A 239 -12.55 2.14 -12.86
CA ASP A 239 -11.55 2.47 -11.83
C ASP A 239 -10.33 3.25 -12.37
N ALA A 240 -10.36 3.67 -13.64
CA ALA A 240 -9.34 4.54 -14.22
C ALA A 240 -9.28 5.87 -13.44
N GLY A 241 -8.23 6.06 -12.63
CA GLY A 241 -7.98 7.30 -11.87
C GLY A 241 -7.94 7.13 -10.36
N THR A 242 -8.34 5.98 -9.81
CA THR A 242 -8.16 5.67 -8.38
C THR A 242 -6.98 4.73 -8.21
N GLY A 243 -5.94 5.12 -7.46
CA GLY A 243 -4.77 4.24 -7.31
C GLY A 243 -5.07 2.95 -6.56
N LEU A 244 -4.10 2.03 -6.57
CA LEU A 244 -4.24 0.68 -6.06
C LEU A 244 -4.77 0.62 -4.61
N ILE A 245 -4.35 1.56 -3.76
CA ILE A 245 -4.75 1.59 -2.35
C ILE A 245 -6.23 1.98 -2.21
N GLU A 246 -6.65 3.07 -2.88
CA GLU A 246 -8.05 3.51 -2.88
C GLU A 246 -8.96 2.38 -3.39
N HIS A 247 -8.58 1.72 -4.49
CA HIS A 247 -9.32 0.57 -5.02
C HIS A 247 -9.38 -0.60 -4.02
N GLY A 248 -8.24 -0.95 -3.39
CA GLY A 248 -8.17 -2.01 -2.38
C GLY A 248 -9.09 -1.74 -1.18
N LEU A 249 -9.09 -0.51 -0.67
CA LEU A 249 -9.96 -0.10 0.45
C LEU A 249 -11.44 -0.16 0.06
N ARG A 250 -11.80 0.30 -1.15
CA ARG A 250 -13.18 0.21 -1.67
C ARG A 250 -13.66 -1.22 -1.76
N ARG A 251 -12.81 -2.10 -2.31
CA ARG A 251 -13.11 -3.53 -2.45
C ARG A 251 -13.25 -4.19 -1.09
N LEU A 252 -12.38 -3.84 -0.13
CA LEU A 252 -12.47 -4.35 1.23
C LEU A 252 -13.79 -3.95 1.90
N GLU A 253 -14.19 -2.66 1.84
CA GLU A 253 -15.48 -2.22 2.39
C GLU A 253 -16.66 -2.97 1.77
N LYS A 254 -16.62 -3.18 0.45
CA LYS A 254 -17.64 -3.97 -0.26
C LYS A 254 -17.70 -5.40 0.26
N LEU A 255 -16.55 -6.07 0.37
CA LEU A 255 -16.45 -7.44 0.89
C LEU A 255 -16.93 -7.56 2.33
N LEU A 256 -16.63 -6.59 3.19
CA LEU A 256 -17.13 -6.56 4.57
C LEU A 256 -18.67 -6.52 4.60
N GLY A 257 -19.29 -5.74 3.71
CA GLY A 257 -20.74 -5.71 3.54
C GLY A 257 -21.31 -7.04 3.03
N GLU A 258 -20.68 -7.64 2.01
CA GLU A 258 -21.10 -8.94 1.45
C GLU A 258 -20.99 -10.09 2.48
N LEU A 259 -20.03 -10.01 3.40
CA LEU A 259 -19.84 -10.96 4.50
C LEU A 259 -20.76 -10.70 5.70
N ASN A 260 -21.68 -9.74 5.63
CA ASN A 260 -22.57 -9.34 6.72
C ASN A 260 -21.82 -9.00 8.02
N VAL A 261 -20.65 -8.38 7.90
CA VAL A 261 -19.95 -7.83 9.07
C VAL A 261 -20.83 -6.75 9.68
N ASP A 262 -20.90 -6.71 11.02
CA ASP A 262 -21.71 -5.72 11.74
C ASP A 262 -21.40 -4.30 11.25
N GLN A 263 -22.45 -3.53 10.95
CA GLN A 263 -22.27 -2.25 10.28
C GLN A 263 -21.54 -1.22 11.15
N ASN A 264 -21.62 -1.32 12.48
CA ASN A 264 -20.85 -0.45 13.36
C ASN A 264 -19.35 -0.72 13.23
N ILE A 265 -18.95 -1.99 13.08
CA ILE A 265 -17.55 -2.38 12.85
C ILE A 265 -17.05 -1.80 11.52
N VAL A 266 -17.84 -1.92 10.46
CA VAL A 266 -17.48 -1.38 9.14
C VAL A 266 -17.38 0.14 9.18
N GLN A 267 -18.30 0.81 9.87
CA GLN A 267 -18.26 2.27 10.05
C GLN A 267 -17.04 2.72 10.86
N ASP A 268 -16.74 2.06 11.98
CA ASP A 268 -15.58 2.39 12.81
C ASP A 268 -14.27 2.18 12.05
N TRP A 269 -14.15 1.07 11.30
CA TRP A 269 -13.03 0.84 10.38
C TRP A 269 -12.91 1.97 9.36
N ARG A 270 -14.00 2.31 8.66
CA ARG A 270 -14.02 3.37 7.66
C ARG A 270 -13.58 4.72 8.23
N ILE A 271 -14.16 5.14 9.35
CA ILE A 271 -13.85 6.41 10.02
C ILE A 271 -12.37 6.43 10.42
N THR A 272 -11.88 5.34 11.01
CA THR A 272 -10.47 5.19 11.41
C THR A 272 -9.55 5.29 10.19
N THR A 273 -9.85 4.58 9.11
CA THR A 273 -9.08 4.60 7.86
C THR A 273 -9.03 6.00 7.27
N ILE A 274 -10.16 6.70 7.18
CA ILE A 274 -10.19 8.09 6.69
C ILE A 274 -9.32 8.99 7.58
N LYS A 275 -9.42 8.88 8.91
CA LYS A 275 -8.60 9.67 9.85
C LYS A 275 -7.11 9.41 9.66
N CYS A 276 -6.70 8.16 9.40
CA CYS A 276 -5.31 7.84 9.08
C CYS A 276 -4.86 8.55 7.80
N ILE A 277 -5.67 8.51 6.74
CA ILE A 277 -5.35 9.10 5.44
C ILE A 277 -5.25 10.61 5.53
N THR A 278 -6.18 11.26 6.21
CA THR A 278 -6.14 12.72 6.43
C THR A 278 -4.85 13.15 7.12
N LYS A 279 -4.33 12.35 8.08
CA LYS A 279 -3.03 12.63 8.73
C LYS A 279 -1.83 12.48 7.82
N CYS A 280 -1.94 11.68 6.75
CA CYS A 280 -0.88 11.55 5.75
C CYS A 280 -0.81 12.76 4.79
N ASN A 281 -1.77 13.69 4.86
CA ASN A 281 -1.85 14.87 3.99
C ASN A 281 -1.74 14.53 2.49
N ILE A 282 -2.33 13.40 2.11
CA ILE A 282 -2.38 12.96 0.71
C ILE A 282 -3.50 13.76 0.02
N GLU A 283 -3.17 14.44 -1.07
CA GLU A 283 -4.17 15.15 -1.89
C GLU A 283 -5.13 14.13 -2.53
N ALA A 284 -6.38 14.51 -2.81
CA ALA A 284 -7.34 13.65 -3.48
C ALA A 284 -7.50 14.06 -4.94
N THR A 285 -7.47 13.11 -5.88
CA THR A 285 -7.66 13.38 -7.32
C THR A 285 -9.10 13.27 -7.80
N THR A 286 -10.01 12.76 -6.96
CA THR A 286 -11.40 12.47 -7.37
C THR A 286 -12.16 13.74 -7.73
N SER A 287 -11.96 14.85 -7.01
CA SER A 287 -12.56 16.14 -7.32
C SER A 287 -12.06 16.69 -8.67
N GLN A 288 -10.77 16.51 -8.99
CA GLN A 288 -10.22 16.94 -10.28
C GLN A 288 -10.87 16.20 -11.47
N ILE A 289 -11.04 14.88 -11.37
CA ILE A 289 -11.68 14.09 -12.44
C ILE A 289 -13.12 14.58 -12.68
N ALA A 290 -13.89 14.79 -11.62
CA ALA A 290 -15.26 15.30 -11.76
C ALA A 290 -15.30 16.73 -12.34
N ALA A 291 -14.36 17.59 -11.94
CA ALA A 291 -14.24 18.93 -12.50
C ALA A 291 -13.92 18.89 -14.01
N ASP A 292 -13.05 17.98 -14.45
CA ASP A 292 -12.69 17.81 -15.87
C ASP A 292 -13.87 17.31 -16.72
N GLU A 293 -14.69 16.41 -16.19
CA GLU A 293 -15.90 15.91 -16.86
C GLU A 293 -16.97 17.01 -16.94
N ILE A 294 -17.20 17.76 -15.86
CA ILE A 294 -18.13 18.90 -15.85
C ILE A 294 -17.64 20.00 -16.81
N HIS A 295 -16.34 20.29 -16.82
CA HIS A 295 -15.77 21.26 -17.76
C HIS A 295 -15.95 20.81 -19.21
N SER A 296 -15.70 19.52 -19.49
CA SER A 296 -15.89 18.93 -20.81
C SER A 296 -17.35 18.96 -21.28
N LEU A 297 -18.31 18.78 -20.37
CA LEU A 297 -19.73 19.00 -20.64
C LEU A 297 -20.02 20.44 -21.04
N LEU A 298 -19.45 21.43 -20.34
CA LEU A 298 -19.79 22.84 -20.52
C LEU A 298 -19.01 23.51 -21.67
N LEU A 299 -17.86 22.96 -22.05
CA LEU A 299 -16.97 23.50 -23.08
C LEU A 299 -17.68 23.83 -24.40
N PRO A 300 -18.57 22.98 -24.96
CA PRO A 300 -19.27 23.28 -26.21
C PRO A 300 -20.24 24.47 -26.12
N LEU A 301 -20.62 24.88 -24.90
CA LEU A 301 -21.54 26.00 -24.67
C LEU A 301 -20.81 27.30 -24.34
N MET A 302 -19.48 27.28 -24.19
CA MET A 302 -18.73 28.50 -23.89
C MET A 302 -18.79 29.47 -25.08
N ASN A 303 -19.12 30.74 -24.81
CA ASN A 303 -19.30 31.75 -25.85
C ASN A 303 -18.05 31.89 -26.75
N GLU A 304 -18.25 31.93 -28.06
CA GLU A 304 -17.19 32.19 -29.05
C GLU A 304 -16.73 33.66 -29.09
N GLN A 305 -17.41 34.57 -28.37
CA GLN A 305 -17.07 36.01 -28.33
C GLN A 305 -15.79 36.33 -27.52
N ASP A 306 -14.84 35.40 -27.50
CA ASP A 306 -13.49 35.53 -26.95
C ASP A 306 -13.48 36.03 -25.48
N PRO A 307 -14.05 35.25 -24.54
CA PRO A 307 -13.98 35.58 -23.12
C PRO A 307 -12.51 35.74 -22.72
N SER A 308 -12.22 36.74 -21.89
CA SER A 308 -10.84 36.96 -21.46
C SER A 308 -10.30 35.70 -20.78
N SER A 309 -9.01 35.40 -20.98
CA SER A 309 -8.37 34.23 -20.35
C SER A 309 -8.54 34.21 -18.82
N ALA A 310 -8.71 35.38 -18.19
CA ALA A 310 -9.02 35.50 -16.76
C ALA A 310 -10.42 34.99 -16.41
N GLN A 311 -11.45 35.35 -17.17
CA GLN A 311 -12.83 34.88 -16.95
C GLN A 311 -12.95 33.37 -17.14
N VAL A 312 -12.27 32.81 -18.16
CA VAL A 312 -12.24 31.35 -18.36
C VAL A 312 -11.57 30.65 -17.18
N ARG A 313 -10.42 31.15 -16.71
CA ARG A 313 -9.74 30.58 -15.54
C ARG A 313 -10.58 30.66 -14.27
N GLU A 314 -11.25 31.78 -14.03
CA GLU A 314 -12.15 31.95 -12.88
C GLU A 314 -13.32 30.96 -12.96
N PHE A 315 -13.93 30.80 -14.13
CA PHE A 315 -15.00 29.82 -14.33
C PHE A 315 -14.54 28.38 -14.09
N CYS A 316 -13.37 28.00 -14.61
CA CYS A 316 -12.78 26.69 -14.30
C CYS A 316 -12.43 26.54 -12.81
N SER A 317 -12.09 27.63 -12.11
CA SER A 317 -11.93 27.59 -10.65
C SER A 317 -13.24 27.26 -9.95
N ILE A 318 -14.35 27.91 -10.33
CA ILE A 318 -15.68 27.65 -9.75
C ILE A 318 -16.10 26.18 -9.95
N ILE A 319 -15.80 25.60 -11.11
CA ILE A 319 -16.09 24.17 -11.37
C ILE A 319 -15.25 23.25 -10.46
N ARG A 320 -13.96 23.57 -10.28
CA ARG A 320 -13.08 22.83 -9.36
C ARG A 320 -13.54 22.95 -7.92
N ASP A 321 -13.93 24.15 -7.49
CA ASP A 321 -14.44 24.40 -6.14
C ASP A 321 -15.73 23.60 -5.90
N LEU A 322 -16.67 23.57 -6.87
CA LEU A 322 -17.88 22.73 -6.79
C LEU A 322 -17.53 21.24 -6.60
N ALA A 323 -16.60 20.71 -7.40
CA ALA A 323 -16.20 19.30 -7.29
C ALA A 323 -15.48 19.01 -5.97
N GLN A 324 -14.70 19.97 -5.47
CA GLN A 324 -14.04 19.87 -4.17
C GLN A 324 -15.05 19.90 -3.02
N ASP A 325 -16.05 20.78 -3.07
CA ASP A 325 -17.13 20.84 -2.08
C ASP A 325 -17.92 19.54 -2.04
N ALA A 326 -18.22 18.96 -3.21
CA ALA A 326 -18.89 17.65 -3.29
C ALA A 326 -18.03 16.54 -2.66
N PHE A 327 -16.71 16.58 -2.87
CA PHE A 327 -15.79 15.65 -2.24
C PHE A 327 -15.74 15.84 -0.71
N GLN A 328 -15.67 17.08 -0.22
CA GLN A 328 -15.69 17.36 1.22
C GLN A 328 -16.99 16.90 1.87
N LEU A 329 -18.14 17.14 1.23
CA LEU A 329 -19.42 16.61 1.68
C LEU A 329 -19.38 15.08 1.76
N ARG A 330 -18.87 14.40 0.72
CA ARG A 330 -18.77 12.94 0.74
C ARG A 330 -17.90 12.43 1.88
N MET A 331 -16.76 13.07 2.11
CA MET A 331 -15.87 12.71 3.22
C MET A 331 -16.56 12.91 4.58
N MET A 332 -17.29 14.01 4.74
CA MET A 332 -18.09 14.30 5.94
C MET A 332 -19.15 13.22 6.18
N MET A 333 -19.92 12.85 5.14
CA MET A 333 -20.93 11.80 5.21
C MET A 333 -20.32 10.44 5.62
N ARG A 334 -19.15 10.10 5.08
CA ARG A 334 -18.46 8.84 5.36
C ARG A 334 -17.75 8.81 6.73
N GLN A 335 -17.37 9.96 7.25
CA GLN A 335 -16.85 10.11 8.61
C GLN A 335 -17.94 10.04 9.68
N SER A 336 -19.22 10.11 9.29
CA SER A 336 -20.35 9.91 10.21
C SER A 336 -20.69 8.43 10.40
N LYS A 337 -21.24 8.13 11.59
CA LYS A 337 -21.89 6.85 11.92
C LYS A 337 -23.33 6.77 11.41
N GLU A 338 -23.90 7.89 10.97
CA GLU A 338 -25.34 8.01 10.69
C GLU A 338 -25.78 7.57 9.28
N GLY A 339 -24.88 6.98 8.49
CA GLY A 339 -25.28 6.29 7.25
C GLY A 339 -25.92 7.19 6.19
N TYR A 340 -25.37 8.39 5.97
CA TYR A 340 -25.86 9.29 4.92
C TYR A 340 -25.56 8.79 3.51
N SER A 341 -26.49 8.99 2.59
CA SER A 341 -26.33 8.72 1.15
C SER A 341 -27.13 9.69 0.28
N GLY A 342 -26.69 9.85 -0.97
CA GLY A 342 -27.48 10.53 -1.98
C GLY A 342 -28.61 9.64 -2.49
N TRP A 343 -29.71 10.24 -2.94
CA TRP A 343 -30.82 9.54 -3.56
C TRP A 343 -31.12 10.10 -4.96
N PRO A 344 -31.54 9.27 -5.93
CA PRO A 344 -31.57 7.81 -5.87
C PRO A 344 -30.15 7.21 -5.84
N PRO A 345 -30.01 5.93 -5.47
CA PRO A 345 -28.74 5.22 -5.62
C PRO A 345 -28.25 5.28 -7.07
N ALA A 346 -26.93 5.33 -7.31
CA ALA A 346 -26.38 5.43 -8.68
C ALA A 346 -26.82 4.27 -9.58
N GLU A 347 -27.08 3.09 -9.02
CA GLU A 347 -27.61 1.92 -9.74
C GLU A 347 -28.98 2.20 -10.40
N ASN A 348 -29.72 3.20 -9.90
CA ASN A 348 -31.00 3.66 -10.43
C ASN A 348 -30.89 4.95 -11.24
N PHE A 349 -29.72 5.59 -11.29
CA PHE A 349 -29.38 6.65 -12.24
C PHE A 349 -29.02 6.01 -13.59
N GLY A 350 -30.01 5.38 -14.25
CA GLY A 350 -29.88 5.03 -15.68
C GLY A 350 -29.65 6.27 -16.55
N ASP A 351 -29.70 6.14 -17.88
CA ASP A 351 -29.61 7.30 -18.78
C ASP A 351 -30.55 8.42 -18.28
N ILE A 352 -29.96 9.53 -17.83
CA ILE A 352 -30.62 10.68 -17.15
C ILE A 352 -31.82 11.21 -17.94
N ILE A 353 -31.90 10.87 -19.23
CA ILE A 353 -32.80 11.42 -20.22
C ILE A 353 -34.14 10.68 -20.28
N ASP A 354 -34.32 9.52 -19.64
CA ASP A 354 -35.65 8.85 -19.65
C ASP A 354 -35.86 7.92 -18.46
N LEU A 355 -36.12 8.50 -17.28
CA LEU A 355 -36.58 7.75 -16.11
C LEU A 355 -38.05 7.33 -16.22
N GLY A 356 -38.64 7.30 -17.42
CA GLY A 356 -40.07 7.15 -17.74
C GLY A 356 -40.84 5.95 -17.19
N LYS A 357 -40.29 5.23 -16.22
CA LYS A 357 -40.92 4.19 -15.41
C LYS A 357 -41.01 4.56 -13.92
N VAL A 358 -40.49 5.72 -13.51
CA VAL A 358 -40.54 6.20 -12.13
C VAL A 358 -41.75 7.12 -11.98
N SER A 359 -42.70 6.69 -11.16
CA SER A 359 -43.90 7.45 -10.78
C SER A 359 -43.62 8.27 -9.52
N LEU A 360 -44.04 9.53 -9.51
CA LEU A 360 -43.91 10.43 -8.36
C LEU A 360 -44.72 9.92 -7.18
N GLU A 361 -45.95 9.45 -7.39
CA GLU A 361 -46.82 8.87 -6.35
C GLU A 361 -46.11 7.77 -5.55
N LYS A 362 -45.35 6.89 -6.21
CA LYS A 362 -44.61 5.80 -5.55
C LYS A 362 -43.47 6.30 -4.65
N TYR A 363 -42.89 7.46 -4.94
CA TYR A 363 -41.70 7.99 -4.28
C TYR A 363 -41.88 9.40 -3.69
N GLU A 364 -43.12 9.83 -3.43
CA GLU A 364 -43.48 11.17 -2.95
C GLU A 364 -42.70 11.58 -1.67
N ARG A 365 -42.35 10.58 -0.84
CA ARG A 365 -41.52 10.78 0.35
C ARG A 365 -40.11 11.28 0.03
N TYR A 366 -39.53 10.84 -1.08
CA TYR A 366 -38.15 11.08 -1.49
C TYR A 366 -38.02 12.16 -2.57
N MET A 367 -39.11 12.54 -3.22
CA MET A 367 -39.11 13.42 -4.40
C MET A 367 -40.03 14.63 -4.20
N GLU A 368 -39.62 15.74 -4.80
CA GLU A 368 -40.42 16.95 -4.95
C GLU A 368 -40.40 17.44 -6.40
N PRO A 369 -41.57 17.67 -7.03
CA PRO A 369 -41.61 18.18 -8.40
C PRO A 369 -41.27 19.67 -8.44
N VAL A 370 -40.38 20.05 -9.35
CA VAL A 370 -39.96 21.45 -9.53
C VAL A 370 -40.33 22.04 -10.89
N ALA A 371 -40.59 21.20 -11.89
CA ALA A 371 -40.97 21.62 -13.23
C ALA A 371 -41.67 20.50 -14.02
N VAL A 372 -42.29 20.88 -15.14
CA VAL A 372 -42.81 19.96 -16.16
C VAL A 372 -42.03 20.15 -17.45
N ALA A 373 -41.43 19.08 -17.97
CA ALA A 373 -40.62 19.12 -19.18
C ALA A 373 -41.43 19.65 -20.37
N SER A 374 -40.97 20.76 -20.97
CA SER A 374 -41.59 21.38 -22.15
C SER A 374 -43.10 21.64 -22.00
N GLY A 375 -43.55 21.95 -20.78
CA GLY A 375 -44.95 22.14 -20.44
C GLY A 375 -45.16 23.13 -19.29
N LYS A 376 -46.42 23.27 -18.88
CA LYS A 376 -46.82 24.04 -17.69
C LYS A 376 -47.27 23.08 -16.60
N GLU A 377 -47.38 23.57 -15.37
CA GLU A 377 -47.84 22.78 -14.21
C GLU A 377 -49.21 22.11 -14.43
N SER A 378 -50.10 22.76 -15.19
CA SER A 378 -51.41 22.20 -15.58
C SER A 378 -51.30 20.89 -16.37
N ASP A 379 -50.19 20.71 -17.08
CA ASP A 379 -49.96 19.59 -17.99
C ASP A 379 -49.14 18.48 -17.32
N ARG A 380 -48.90 18.55 -15.99
CA ARG A 380 -48.05 17.58 -15.29
C ARG A 380 -48.65 16.17 -15.36
N SER A 381 -47.83 15.19 -15.75
CA SER A 381 -48.09 13.76 -15.52
C SER A 381 -47.54 13.33 -14.16
N ASP A 382 -47.77 12.07 -13.77
CA ASP A 382 -47.12 11.49 -12.58
C ASP A 382 -45.73 10.90 -12.90
N GLU A 383 -45.35 10.82 -14.18
CA GLU A 383 -44.08 10.22 -14.59
C GLU A 383 -42.93 11.21 -14.46
N VAL A 384 -41.83 10.77 -13.87
CA VAL A 384 -40.58 11.53 -13.79
C VAL A 384 -39.88 11.48 -15.14
N ALA A 385 -39.60 12.65 -15.72
CA ALA A 385 -38.77 12.78 -16.90
C ALA A 385 -37.29 12.56 -16.53
N TYR A 386 -36.82 13.32 -15.53
CA TYR A 386 -35.45 13.24 -15.01
C TYR A 386 -35.33 13.86 -13.62
N ILE A 387 -34.25 13.50 -12.92
CA ILE A 387 -33.89 14.08 -11.61
C ILE A 387 -32.96 15.25 -11.86
N MET A 388 -33.38 16.46 -11.48
CA MET A 388 -32.59 17.66 -11.65
C MET A 388 -31.52 17.78 -10.57
N PHE A 389 -31.84 17.40 -9.34
CA PHE A 389 -30.91 17.32 -8.23
C PHE A 389 -31.37 16.20 -7.30
N GLY A 390 -30.44 15.38 -6.85
CA GLY A 390 -30.75 14.24 -5.97
C GLY A 390 -31.17 14.69 -4.58
N GLY A 391 -31.58 13.72 -3.77
CA GLY A 391 -31.97 13.92 -2.38
C GLY A 391 -30.84 13.51 -1.43
N LEU A 392 -30.98 13.90 -0.18
CA LEU A 392 -30.11 13.49 0.92
C LEU A 392 -30.93 12.65 1.89
N VAL A 393 -30.48 11.42 2.12
CA VAL A 393 -31.14 10.49 3.04
C VAL A 393 -30.16 10.00 4.11
N LYS A 394 -30.69 9.76 5.31
CA LYS A 394 -29.98 9.20 6.46
C LYS A 394 -30.54 7.81 6.74
N THR A 395 -29.69 6.80 6.61
CA THR A 395 -30.07 5.39 6.79
C THR A 395 -29.75 4.94 8.22
N ILE A 396 -30.77 4.52 8.96
CA ILE A 396 -30.61 3.97 10.31
C ILE A 396 -30.92 2.46 10.24
N PRO A 397 -29.99 1.58 10.63
CA PRO A 397 -30.22 0.14 10.59
C PRO A 397 -31.51 -0.28 11.31
N GLY A 398 -32.37 -1.02 10.62
CA GLY A 398 -33.65 -1.50 11.17
C GLY A 398 -34.77 -0.46 11.24
N GLN A 399 -34.55 0.76 10.72
CA GLN A 399 -35.56 1.82 10.66
C GLN A 399 -35.79 2.27 9.22
N GLN A 400 -36.89 2.99 9.01
CA GLN A 400 -37.17 3.64 7.74
C GLN A 400 -36.20 4.82 7.55
N ASP A 401 -35.68 5.02 6.33
CA ASP A 401 -34.76 6.13 6.04
C ASP A 401 -35.36 7.47 6.45
N ILE A 402 -34.54 8.38 6.95
CA ILE A 402 -34.92 9.77 7.20
C ILE A 402 -34.52 10.59 5.97
N VAL A 403 -35.50 11.25 5.34
CA VAL A 403 -35.25 12.16 4.22
C VAL A 403 -34.89 13.51 4.79
N LEU A 404 -33.65 13.94 4.59
CA LEU A 404 -33.16 15.25 5.01
C LEU A 404 -33.43 16.31 3.93
N GLU A 405 -33.20 15.94 2.66
CA GLU A 405 -33.54 16.75 1.50
C GLU A 405 -34.19 15.87 0.44
N LYS A 406 -35.31 16.34 -0.12
CA LYS A 406 -36.00 15.63 -1.21
C LYS A 406 -35.26 15.85 -2.53
N SER A 407 -35.35 14.88 -3.42
CA SER A 407 -34.86 15.03 -4.78
C SER A 407 -35.75 15.95 -5.57
N GLN A 408 -35.15 16.91 -6.26
CA GLN A 408 -35.87 17.79 -7.17
C GLN A 408 -36.03 17.10 -8.52
N VAL A 409 -37.27 16.85 -8.93
CA VAL A 409 -37.58 16.12 -10.16
C VAL A 409 -38.34 16.97 -11.17
N VAL A 410 -38.09 16.71 -12.45
CA VAL A 410 -38.85 17.27 -13.56
C VAL A 410 -39.80 16.20 -14.08
N LEU A 411 -41.09 16.52 -14.14
CA LEU A 411 -42.13 15.59 -14.56
C LEU A 411 -42.32 15.63 -16.07
N LYS A 412 -42.79 14.52 -16.66
CA LYS A 412 -43.23 14.48 -18.06
C LYS A 412 -44.52 15.27 -18.22
N ARG A 413 -44.68 15.88 -19.38
CA ARG A 413 -45.94 16.46 -19.81
C ARG A 413 -46.93 15.34 -20.14
N LYS A 414 -48.20 15.47 -19.73
CA LYS A 414 -49.29 14.61 -20.18
C LYS A 414 -49.39 14.67 -21.69
N GLU A 415 -49.32 13.52 -22.34
CA GLU A 415 -49.70 13.43 -23.74
C GLU A 415 -51.21 13.65 -23.82
N HIS A 416 -51.63 14.77 -24.40
CA HIS A 416 -53.00 14.89 -24.85
C HIS A 416 -53.16 13.92 -26.01
N THR A 417 -53.71 12.73 -25.74
CA THR A 417 -54.28 11.90 -26.79
C THR A 417 -55.32 12.76 -27.51
N ALA A 418 -54.96 13.26 -28.69
CA ALA A 418 -55.89 13.88 -29.61
C ALA A 418 -57.02 12.88 -29.84
N LYS A 419 -58.22 13.21 -29.36
CA LYS A 419 -59.43 12.43 -29.63
C LYS A 419 -59.93 12.70 -31.03
#